data_AF-A0A963XQJ4-F1
#
_entry.id   AF-A0A963XQJ4-F1
#
_cell.length_a   1.000
_cell.length_b   1.000
_cell.length_c   1.000
_cell.angle_alpha   90.00
_cell.angle_beta   90.00
_cell.angle_gamma   90.00
#
_symmetry.space_group_name_H-M   'P 1'
#
loop_
_entity.id
_entity.type
_entity.pdbx_description
1 polymer ?
#
loop_
_entity_poly.entity_id
_entity_poly.type
_entity_poly.pdbx_seq_one_letter_code
_entity_poly.pdbx_strand_id
1 'polypeptide(L)'
;MRTGSNLLEESLNAIPGLCCHGEAFNPRFVGGPRKSAVLGVTLEQRERDPGQMLDRIVAAEGLNGFRYFPDHDPRIFERVMRDPRCAKIVLTRNPLESYVSLKIARQTGQWKLGRARDRKSGRVSFDAAEFDGYLEDLQGFQLSVLRLLQTTGQTAYYLDYDDVRQPEVLGGLAVWLGVSDAGVKPSTRLVKQNPGDLADLVSNPEEMEAALARVDHFNLSRTPNLEPRRGPGVPGFVAARRAPVLFMPVRGGPTDRVTRWLDALGGGVEGGFTQKTLRDWMRARPGHRGFTVLSHPVVRAHRVFEDFMANAAAAEFRDYLKRAHGLDLPRPDSVGRIAVDVRRDAFLGFLAFLRASLNGQASIRPDPAWASQSALVAGFTQFAPPDLIAREETLADTLAQLVGSLGLAMPDLAPDAPQAALAEIYDEEVEKAARAAYPRDYLVFGFGRWGDQAA
;
A
#
# COMPACT_ATOMS: atom_id res chain seq x y z
N MET A 1 19.00 13.97 2.59
CA MET A 1 20.16 14.86 2.27
C MET A 1 20.72 14.53 0.89
N ARG A 2 21.59 15.39 0.30
CA ARG A 2 22.32 15.13 -0.97
C ARG A 2 21.48 14.91 -2.24
N THR A 3 20.25 15.43 -2.24
CA THR A 3 19.29 15.36 -3.37
C THR A 3 19.50 16.44 -4.44
N GLY A 4 20.48 17.35 -4.29
CA GLY A 4 20.62 18.54 -5.14
C GLY A 4 19.97 19.80 -4.57
N SER A 5 19.42 19.75 -3.36
CA SER A 5 18.71 20.88 -2.76
C SER A 5 19.53 22.16 -2.58
N ASN A 6 20.86 22.08 -2.47
CA ASN A 6 21.73 23.27 -2.49
C ASN A 6 21.69 24.00 -3.85
N LEU A 7 21.63 23.24 -4.95
CA LEU A 7 21.52 23.81 -6.29
C LEU A 7 20.18 24.49 -6.46
N LEU A 8 19.10 23.84 -6.01
CA LEU A 8 17.76 24.42 -6.03
C LEU A 8 17.69 25.70 -5.18
N GLU A 9 18.24 25.67 -3.96
CA GLU A 9 18.32 26.84 -3.07
C GLU A 9 19.02 28.02 -3.75
N GLU A 10 20.17 27.78 -4.40
CA GLU A 10 20.90 28.83 -5.12
C GLU A 10 20.10 29.39 -6.30
N SER A 11 19.41 28.53 -7.07
CA SER A 11 18.56 28.96 -8.18
C SER A 11 17.35 29.77 -7.68
N LEU A 12 16.69 29.35 -6.61
CA LEU A 12 15.56 30.08 -6.01
C LEU A 12 16.00 31.43 -5.44
N ASN A 13 17.15 31.49 -4.78
CA ASN A 13 17.72 32.74 -4.25
C ASN A 13 18.18 33.72 -5.34
N ALA A 14 18.26 33.28 -6.60
CA ALA A 14 18.52 34.18 -7.72
C ALA A 14 17.25 34.88 -8.23
N ILE A 15 16.06 34.42 -7.82
CA ILE A 15 14.78 35.01 -8.21
C ILE A 15 14.50 36.22 -7.29
N PRO A 16 14.27 37.43 -7.85
CA PRO A 16 13.92 38.59 -7.06
C PRO A 16 12.68 38.34 -6.18
N GLY A 17 12.78 38.69 -4.90
CA GLY A 17 11.70 38.50 -3.93
C GLY A 17 11.64 37.12 -3.27
N LEU A 18 12.54 36.19 -3.61
CA LEU A 18 12.69 34.90 -2.89
C LEU A 18 13.92 34.90 -2.00
N CYS A 19 13.78 34.32 -0.81
CA CYS A 19 14.91 34.06 0.09
C CYS A 19 14.77 32.73 0.83
N CYS A 20 15.66 31.80 0.53
CA CYS A 20 15.79 30.51 1.20
C CYS A 20 16.92 30.57 2.25
N HIS A 21 16.58 30.30 3.50
CA HIS A 21 17.45 30.42 4.67
C HIS A 21 18.30 29.17 4.97
N GLY A 22 18.57 28.36 3.94
CA GLY A 22 19.30 27.11 4.10
C GLY A 22 18.58 26.11 5.00
N GLU A 23 19.33 25.40 5.86
CA GLU A 23 18.77 24.39 6.78
C GLU A 23 18.50 25.02 8.15
N ALA A 24 17.45 25.84 8.24
CA ALA A 24 17.11 26.59 9.45
C ALA A 24 16.87 25.68 10.68
N PHE A 25 16.42 24.45 10.46
CA PHE A 25 16.05 23.47 11.50
C PHE A 25 17.03 22.28 11.59
N ASN A 26 18.26 22.41 11.09
CA ASN A 26 19.29 21.38 11.26
C ASN A 26 19.72 21.26 12.73
N PRO A 27 19.76 20.07 13.35
CA PRO A 27 20.05 19.92 14.78
C PRO A 27 21.46 20.41 15.19
N ARG A 28 22.39 20.53 14.24
CA ARG A 28 23.81 20.84 14.54
C ARG A 28 24.20 22.29 14.23
N PHE A 29 23.44 23.01 13.42
CA PHE A 29 23.74 24.39 13.02
C PHE A 29 22.47 25.12 12.56
N VAL A 30 22.56 26.44 12.37
CA VAL A 30 21.43 27.27 11.93
C VAL A 30 21.64 27.83 10.52
N GLY A 31 20.85 27.37 9.55
CA GLY A 31 20.87 27.80 8.15
C GLY A 31 22.07 27.28 7.35
N GLY A 32 23.29 27.38 7.88
CA GLY A 32 24.50 26.80 7.28
C GLY A 32 25.69 26.71 8.25
N PRO A 33 26.72 25.91 7.93
CA PRO A 33 27.80 25.57 8.89
C PRO A 33 28.65 26.75 9.39
N ARG A 34 28.60 27.91 8.72
CA ARG A 34 29.36 29.12 9.06
C ARG A 34 28.48 30.28 9.54
N LYS A 35 27.18 30.04 9.73
CA LYS A 35 26.23 31.05 10.21
C LYS A 35 26.02 30.87 11.71
N SER A 36 26.10 31.97 12.46
CA SER A 36 25.78 32.00 13.90
C SER A 36 24.30 32.27 14.18
N ALA A 37 23.58 32.85 13.21
CA ALA A 37 22.16 33.13 13.31
C ALA A 37 21.48 33.17 11.93
N VAL A 38 20.17 32.95 11.91
CA VAL A 38 19.27 33.20 10.76
C VAL A 38 18.19 34.18 11.22
N LEU A 39 18.04 35.31 10.52
CA LEU A 39 17.07 36.36 10.86
C LEU A 39 17.14 36.83 12.33
N GLY A 40 18.36 36.84 12.89
CA GLY A 40 18.64 37.22 14.27
C GLY A 40 18.37 36.13 15.32
N VAL A 41 17.98 34.92 14.91
CA VAL A 41 17.75 33.77 15.80
C VAL A 41 18.97 32.84 15.77
N THR A 42 19.56 32.63 16.94
CA THR A 42 20.71 31.74 17.18
C THR A 42 20.28 30.27 17.30
N LEU A 43 21.25 29.36 17.28
CA LEU A 43 21.00 27.93 17.51
C LEU A 43 20.35 27.70 18.88
N GLU A 44 20.89 28.31 19.94
CA GLU A 44 20.39 28.16 21.31
C GLU A 44 18.97 28.71 21.50
N GLN A 45 18.61 29.77 20.77
CA GLN A 45 17.24 30.31 20.78
C GLN A 45 16.27 29.37 20.06
N ARG A 46 16.64 28.87 18.88
CA ARG A 46 15.83 27.91 18.13
C ARG A 46 15.64 26.60 18.89
N GLU A 47 16.67 26.08 19.56
CA GLU A 47 16.53 24.83 20.34
C GLU A 47 15.48 24.95 21.45
N ARG A 48 15.46 26.11 22.14
CA ARG A 48 14.45 26.42 23.16
C ARG A 48 13.06 26.55 22.57
N ASP A 49 12.92 27.28 21.46
CA ASP A 49 11.66 27.46 20.75
C ASP A 49 11.89 27.55 19.23
N PRO A 50 11.68 26.45 18.49
CA PRO A 50 11.83 26.47 17.04
C PRO A 50 10.68 27.24 16.36
N GLY A 51 9.57 27.49 17.07
CA GLY A 51 8.47 28.31 16.60
C GLY A 51 8.91 29.75 16.34
N GLN A 52 9.75 30.30 17.22
CA GLN A 52 10.33 31.63 17.04
C GLN A 52 11.07 31.77 15.69
N MET A 53 11.85 30.76 15.30
CA MET A 53 12.55 30.76 14.00
C MET A 53 11.55 30.76 12.84
N LEU A 54 10.52 29.91 12.90
CA LEU A 54 9.49 29.84 11.86
C LEU A 54 8.75 31.18 11.73
N ASP A 55 8.38 31.80 12.86
CA ASP A 55 7.68 33.09 12.87
C ASP A 55 8.54 34.21 12.26
N ARG A 56 9.86 34.20 12.52
CA ARG A 56 10.80 35.13 11.87
C ARG A 56 10.91 34.92 10.37
N ILE A 57 10.95 33.67 9.92
CA ILE A 57 10.96 33.33 8.49
C ILE A 57 9.67 33.83 7.82
N VAL A 58 8.52 33.61 8.45
CA VAL A 58 7.21 34.06 7.94
C VAL A 58 7.10 35.59 7.89
N ALA A 59 7.66 36.30 8.87
CA ALA A 59 7.59 37.76 8.96
C ALA A 59 8.63 38.51 8.09
N ALA A 60 9.61 37.81 7.53
CA ALA A 60 10.62 38.42 6.68
C ALA A 60 10.03 38.93 5.36
N GLU A 61 10.62 39.97 4.79
CA GLU A 61 10.19 40.55 3.51
C GLU A 61 10.35 39.55 2.36
N GLY A 62 9.36 39.49 1.46
CA GLY A 62 9.35 38.59 0.31
C GLY A 62 8.88 37.16 0.63
N LEU A 63 9.07 36.25 -0.33
CA LEU A 63 8.75 34.84 -0.19
C LEU A 63 9.93 34.09 0.42
N ASN A 64 9.77 33.73 1.69
CA ASN A 64 10.84 33.13 2.48
C ASN A 64 10.66 31.61 2.62
N GLY A 65 11.77 30.87 2.53
CA GLY A 65 11.77 29.41 2.59
C GLY A 65 12.98 28.84 3.32
N PHE A 66 13.02 27.53 3.48
CA PHE A 66 14.15 26.79 4.05
C PHE A 66 14.13 25.34 3.55
N ARG A 67 15.26 24.67 3.65
CA ARG A 67 15.40 23.22 3.37
C ARG A 67 15.10 22.43 4.63
N TYR A 68 14.27 21.40 4.49
CA TYR A 68 13.93 20.46 5.54
C TYR A 68 14.37 19.04 5.16
N PHE A 69 14.97 18.30 6.09
CA PHE A 69 15.35 16.90 5.93
C PHE A 69 14.74 16.03 7.04
N PRO A 70 14.64 14.69 6.88
CA PRO A 70 14.04 13.82 7.88
C PRO A 70 14.65 13.93 9.29
N ASP A 71 15.93 14.27 9.38
CA ASP A 71 16.70 14.42 10.63
C ASP A 71 16.71 15.85 11.19
N HIS A 72 15.89 16.75 10.65
CA HIS A 72 15.67 18.10 11.19
C HIS A 72 14.69 18.09 12.35
N ASP A 73 14.57 19.23 13.04
CA ASP A 73 13.72 19.39 14.22
C ASP A 73 12.26 18.92 13.96
N PRO A 74 11.84 17.78 14.52
CA PRO A 74 10.54 17.18 14.21
C PRO A 74 9.37 18.03 14.73
N ARG A 75 9.61 18.96 15.67
CA ARG A 75 8.57 19.85 16.23
C ARG A 75 7.98 20.79 15.18
N ILE A 76 8.69 21.02 14.08
CA ILE A 76 8.27 21.94 13.02
C ILE A 76 7.62 21.24 11.84
N PHE A 77 7.93 19.96 11.59
CA PHE A 77 7.48 19.23 10.41
C PHE A 77 5.96 19.28 10.22
N GLU A 78 5.19 18.87 11.24
CA GLU A 78 3.73 18.88 11.14
C GLU A 78 3.18 20.30 10.98
N ARG A 79 3.77 21.29 11.67
CA ARG A 79 3.32 22.68 11.62
C ARG A 79 3.40 23.25 10.20
N VAL A 80 4.49 22.98 9.48
CA VAL A 80 4.68 23.51 8.11
C VAL A 80 3.96 22.66 7.06
N MET A 81 3.88 21.34 7.26
CA MET A 81 3.15 20.46 6.35
C MET A 81 1.65 20.71 6.39
N ARG A 82 1.08 21.07 7.54
CA ARG A 82 -0.36 21.35 7.69
C ARG A 82 -0.77 22.77 7.30
N ASP A 83 0.13 23.74 7.25
CA ASP A 83 -0.22 25.13 6.89
C ASP A 83 -0.42 25.26 5.36
N PRO A 84 -1.65 25.48 4.85
CA PRO A 84 -1.92 25.60 3.41
C PRO A 84 -1.25 26.80 2.73
N ARG A 85 -0.78 27.79 3.50
CA ARG A 85 -0.06 28.96 2.97
C ARG A 85 1.41 28.70 2.73
N CYS A 86 1.96 27.63 3.31
CA CYS A 86 3.35 27.25 3.10
C CYS A 86 3.46 26.46 1.79
N ALA A 87 4.26 26.91 0.84
CA ALA A 87 4.53 26.15 -0.39
C ALA A 87 5.42 24.93 -0.10
N LYS A 88 5.07 23.75 -0.61
CA LYS A 88 5.84 22.50 -0.47
C LYS A 88 6.55 22.17 -1.78
N ILE A 89 7.87 22.08 -1.73
CA ILE A 89 8.70 21.62 -2.85
C ILE A 89 9.35 20.30 -2.44
N VAL A 90 8.98 19.21 -3.12
CA VAL A 90 9.48 17.86 -2.82
C VAL A 90 10.54 17.50 -3.85
N LEU A 91 11.81 17.58 -3.44
CA LEU A 91 12.95 17.20 -4.27
C LEU A 91 13.41 15.79 -3.94
N THR A 92 13.33 14.91 -4.93
CA THR A 92 13.79 13.52 -4.86
C THR A 92 15.06 13.31 -5.67
N ARG A 93 15.76 12.21 -5.40
CA ARG A 93 16.93 11.77 -6.16
C ARG A 93 17.04 10.26 -5.99
N ASN A 94 17.70 9.60 -6.94
CA ASN A 94 18.07 8.19 -6.80
C ASN A 94 18.68 7.94 -5.39
N PRO A 95 18.05 7.06 -4.57
CA PRO A 95 18.49 6.82 -3.20
C PRO A 95 19.91 6.27 -3.11
N LEU A 96 20.31 5.40 -4.05
CA LEU A 96 21.63 4.81 -4.11
C LEU A 96 22.71 5.87 -4.38
N GLU A 97 22.47 6.76 -5.35
CA GLU A 97 23.38 7.89 -5.60
C GLU A 97 23.49 8.81 -4.38
N SER A 98 22.37 9.04 -3.68
CA SER A 98 22.32 9.90 -2.50
C SER A 98 23.08 9.28 -1.33
N TYR A 99 22.96 7.96 -1.14
CA TYR A 99 23.64 7.17 -0.12
C TYR A 99 25.16 7.16 -0.33
N VAL A 100 25.63 6.75 -1.51
CA VAL A 100 27.07 6.73 -1.86
C VAL A 100 27.65 8.15 -1.73
N SER A 101 26.92 9.15 -2.24
CA SER A 101 27.34 10.55 -2.10
C SER A 101 27.40 11.02 -0.65
N LEU A 102 26.52 10.55 0.23
CA LEU A 102 26.52 10.89 1.65
C LEU A 102 27.71 10.25 2.37
N LYS A 103 28.00 8.97 2.07
CA LYS A 103 29.20 8.28 2.59
C LYS A 103 30.48 9.00 2.20
N ILE A 104 30.62 9.39 0.93
CA ILE A 104 31.81 10.12 0.45
C ILE A 104 31.94 11.47 1.17
N ALA A 105 30.84 12.21 1.34
CA ALA A 105 30.86 13.49 2.04
C ALA A 105 31.27 13.35 3.51
N ARG A 106 30.80 12.31 4.20
CA ARG A 106 31.19 11.97 5.58
C ARG A 106 32.68 11.62 5.66
N GLN A 107 33.19 10.81 4.73
CA GLN A 107 34.60 10.39 4.71
C GLN A 107 35.56 11.54 4.38
N THR A 108 35.18 12.42 3.44
CA THR A 108 36.06 13.50 2.92
C THR A 108 35.90 14.83 3.66
N GLY A 109 34.84 14.98 4.44
CA GLY A 109 34.40 16.25 5.04
C GLY A 109 33.88 17.28 4.04
N GLN A 110 33.68 16.90 2.76
CA GLN A 110 33.34 17.82 1.67
C GLN A 110 31.84 17.79 1.34
N TRP A 111 31.11 18.83 1.78
CA TRP A 111 29.64 18.90 1.65
C TRP A 111 29.14 19.72 0.45
N LYS A 112 29.96 20.64 -0.10
CA LYS A 112 29.68 21.45 -1.30
C LYS A 112 30.93 21.57 -2.18
N LEU A 113 30.77 21.62 -3.51
CA LEU A 113 31.88 21.75 -4.48
C LEU A 113 31.58 22.91 -5.43
N GLY A 114 32.36 23.99 -5.30
CA GLY A 114 32.25 25.15 -6.19
C GLY A 114 33.14 25.06 -7.44
N ARG A 115 34.28 24.35 -7.37
CA ARG A 115 35.20 24.19 -8.51
C ARG A 115 35.68 22.75 -8.60
N ALA A 116 35.71 22.18 -9.81
CA ALA A 116 36.06 20.78 -10.06
C ALA A 116 37.47 20.40 -9.55
N ARG A 117 38.41 21.35 -9.53
CA ARG A 117 39.81 21.16 -9.08
C ARG A 117 39.97 20.90 -7.57
N ASP A 118 38.98 21.30 -6.75
CA ASP A 118 39.02 21.15 -5.29
C ASP A 118 38.36 19.84 -4.82
N ARG A 119 38.21 18.87 -5.74
CA ARG A 119 37.52 17.59 -5.51
C ARG A 119 38.42 16.65 -4.70
N LYS A 120 37.93 16.20 -3.54
CA LYS A 120 38.48 15.04 -2.83
C LYS A 120 37.79 13.78 -3.37
N SER A 121 38.51 12.96 -4.13
CA SER A 121 38.01 11.64 -4.56
C SER A 121 38.30 10.59 -3.48
N GLY A 122 37.28 9.83 -3.09
CA GLY A 122 37.42 8.68 -2.21
C GLY A 122 36.44 7.59 -2.63
N ARG A 123 36.89 6.33 -2.66
CA ARG A 123 36.01 5.18 -2.74
C ARG A 123 35.47 4.86 -1.35
N VAL A 124 34.17 4.57 -1.26
CA VAL A 124 33.51 4.18 -0.01
C VAL A 124 33.13 2.71 -0.04
N SER A 125 33.15 2.06 1.13
CA SER A 125 32.57 0.73 1.26
C SER A 125 31.05 0.84 1.34
N PHE A 126 30.36 0.13 0.46
CA PHE A 126 28.93 -0.09 0.52
C PHE A 126 28.61 -1.09 1.64
N ASP A 127 27.53 -0.85 2.37
CA ASP A 127 27.03 -1.74 3.41
C ASP A 127 25.54 -1.93 3.14
N ALA A 128 25.14 -3.18 2.91
CA ALA A 128 23.77 -3.53 2.53
C ALA A 128 22.76 -3.22 3.65
N ALA A 129 23.07 -3.55 4.91
CA ALA A 129 22.18 -3.31 6.03
C ALA A 129 22.01 -1.82 6.32
N GLU A 130 23.10 -1.05 6.22
CA GLU A 130 23.04 0.42 6.33
C GLU A 130 22.22 1.03 5.18
N PHE A 131 22.34 0.49 3.96
CA PHE A 131 21.58 0.96 2.81
C PHE A 131 20.08 0.63 2.92
N ASP A 132 19.75 -0.58 3.39
CA ASP A 132 18.36 -0.99 3.63
C ASP A 132 17.69 -0.09 4.67
N GLY A 133 18.34 0.15 5.82
CA GLY A 133 17.82 1.08 6.82
C GLY A 133 17.67 2.52 6.28
N TYR A 134 18.64 2.98 5.49
CA TYR A 134 18.56 4.28 4.81
C TYR A 134 17.38 4.37 3.83
N LEU A 135 17.10 3.29 3.08
CA LEU A 135 15.96 3.21 2.18
C LEU A 135 14.63 3.21 2.95
N GLU A 136 14.53 2.42 4.02
CA GLU A 136 13.33 2.35 4.86
C GLU A 136 13.01 3.73 5.47
N ASP A 137 14.00 4.42 6.05
CA ASP A 137 13.83 5.75 6.62
C ASP A 137 13.36 6.77 5.57
N LEU A 138 14.00 6.76 4.39
CA LEU A 138 13.66 7.66 3.30
C LEU A 138 12.23 7.42 2.80
N GLN A 139 11.85 6.15 2.61
CA GLN A 139 10.50 5.78 2.18
C GLN A 139 9.45 6.12 3.24
N GLY A 140 9.73 5.83 4.51
CA GLY A 140 8.86 6.16 5.64
C GLY A 140 8.58 7.66 5.71
N PHE A 141 9.61 8.48 5.52
CA PHE A 141 9.46 9.93 5.47
C PHE A 141 8.61 10.37 4.26
N GLN A 142 8.87 9.85 3.06
CA GLN A 142 8.09 10.16 1.86
C GLN A 142 6.60 9.81 2.03
N LEU A 143 6.29 8.67 2.65
CA LEU A 143 4.92 8.27 2.97
C LEU A 143 4.26 9.22 3.98
N SER A 144 5.01 9.71 4.97
CA SER A 144 4.49 10.70 5.92
C SER A 144 4.13 12.02 5.23
N VAL A 145 4.97 12.49 4.31
CA VAL A 145 4.71 13.68 3.48
C VAL A 145 3.46 13.47 2.63
N LEU A 146 3.38 12.36 1.91
CA LEU A 146 2.24 12.02 1.06
C LEU A 146 0.93 11.95 1.86
N ARG A 147 0.94 11.26 3.00
CA ARG A 147 -0.23 11.15 3.88
C ARG A 147 -0.68 12.52 4.39
N LEU A 148 0.23 13.39 4.80
CA LEU A 148 -0.11 14.73 5.26
C LEU A 148 -0.72 15.58 4.15
N LEU A 149 -0.14 15.56 2.94
CA LEU A 149 -0.72 16.24 1.77
C LEU A 149 -2.14 15.73 1.47
N GLN A 150 -2.35 14.41 1.43
CA GLN A 150 -3.65 13.80 1.19
C GLN A 150 -4.70 14.14 2.26
N THR A 151 -4.32 14.04 3.54
CA THR A 151 -5.26 14.25 4.65
C THR A 151 -5.59 15.72 4.90
N THR A 152 -4.78 16.65 4.37
CA THR A 152 -5.00 18.10 4.46
C THR A 152 -5.49 18.72 3.16
N GLY A 153 -5.64 17.93 2.09
CA GLY A 153 -6.09 18.42 0.78
C GLY A 153 -5.08 19.35 0.08
N GLN A 154 -3.79 19.21 0.38
CA GLN A 154 -2.72 20.04 -0.18
C GLN A 154 -1.95 19.31 -1.29
N THR A 155 -1.24 20.08 -2.12
CA THR A 155 -0.32 19.56 -3.13
C THR A 155 1.10 20.10 -2.92
N ALA A 156 2.07 19.50 -3.60
CA ALA A 156 3.47 19.94 -3.62
C ALA A 156 3.97 20.04 -5.06
N TYR A 157 4.99 20.88 -5.28
CA TYR A 157 5.75 20.88 -6.53
C TYR A 157 6.83 19.80 -6.44
N TYR A 158 6.71 18.77 -7.26
CA TYR A 158 7.62 17.64 -7.27
C TYR A 158 8.76 17.88 -8.25
N LEU A 159 9.98 17.57 -7.82
CA LEU A 159 11.21 17.67 -8.61
C LEU A 159 12.04 16.41 -8.40
N ASP A 160 12.76 15.99 -9.42
CA ASP A 160 13.95 15.17 -9.28
C ASP A 160 15.25 16.00 -9.42
N TYR A 161 16.40 15.32 -9.35
CA TYR A 161 17.69 16.00 -9.42
C TYR A 161 17.99 16.62 -10.80
N ASP A 162 17.49 16.01 -11.88
CA ASP A 162 17.73 16.44 -13.24
C ASP A 162 16.82 17.63 -13.60
N ASP A 163 15.60 17.67 -13.05
CA ASP A 163 14.67 18.79 -13.15
C ASP A 163 15.25 20.12 -12.66
N VAL A 164 16.07 20.11 -11.60
CA VAL A 164 16.68 21.32 -11.02
C VAL A 164 17.62 22.03 -12.02
N ARG A 165 18.03 21.36 -13.09
CA ARG A 165 18.89 21.91 -14.15
C ARG A 165 18.12 22.40 -15.36
N GLN A 166 16.80 22.23 -15.39
CA GLN A 166 15.96 22.61 -16.52
C GLN A 166 15.38 24.01 -16.30
N PRO A 167 15.75 25.03 -17.11
CA PRO A 167 15.22 26.39 -16.96
C PRO A 167 13.69 26.44 -16.99
N GLU A 168 13.07 25.66 -17.88
CA GLU A 168 11.61 25.62 -18.05
C GLU A 168 10.89 25.10 -16.79
N VAL A 169 11.46 24.08 -16.12
CA VAL A 169 10.90 23.53 -14.89
C VAL A 169 11.05 24.51 -13.73
N LEU A 170 12.17 25.23 -13.65
CA LEU A 170 12.38 26.29 -12.67
C LEU A 170 11.48 27.51 -12.91
N GLY A 171 11.20 27.83 -14.17
CA GLY A 171 10.20 28.83 -14.55
C GLY A 171 8.81 28.43 -14.08
N GLY A 172 8.40 27.18 -14.32
CA GLY A 172 7.14 26.62 -13.80
C GLY A 172 7.04 26.67 -12.27
N LEU A 173 8.14 26.39 -11.57
CA LEU A 173 8.21 26.50 -10.10
C LEU A 173 8.03 27.95 -9.65
N ALA A 174 8.65 28.92 -10.33
CA ALA A 174 8.49 30.35 -10.01
C ALA A 174 7.03 30.81 -10.16
N VAL A 175 6.38 30.43 -11.26
CA VAL A 175 4.95 30.69 -11.50
C VAL A 175 4.08 30.05 -10.42
N TRP A 176 4.36 28.79 -10.07
CA TRP A 176 3.62 28.08 -9.02
C TRP A 176 3.80 28.72 -7.63
N LEU A 177 4.96 29.31 -7.35
CA LEU A 177 5.23 30.10 -6.15
C LEU A 177 4.59 31.50 -6.18
N GLY A 178 3.94 31.87 -7.28
CA GLY A 178 3.26 33.16 -7.44
C GLY A 178 4.21 34.33 -7.67
N VAL A 179 5.43 34.07 -8.14
CA VAL A 179 6.39 35.12 -8.51
C VAL A 179 6.54 35.23 -10.02
N SER A 180 6.80 36.44 -10.52
CA SER A 180 6.89 36.75 -11.95
C SER A 180 7.96 35.90 -12.64
N ASP A 181 7.63 35.34 -13.82
CA ASP A 181 8.56 34.56 -14.63
C ASP A 181 9.71 35.46 -15.12
N ALA A 182 10.85 35.38 -14.43
CA ALA A 182 12.02 36.20 -14.73
C ALA A 182 13.06 35.48 -15.59
N GLY A 183 12.69 34.36 -16.24
CA GLY A 183 13.67 33.53 -16.97
C GLY A 183 14.69 32.92 -16.00
N VAL A 184 14.21 32.11 -15.07
CA VAL A 184 15.04 31.51 -14.00
C VAL A 184 16.12 30.62 -14.61
N LYS A 185 17.37 31.05 -14.48
CA LYS A 185 18.52 30.26 -14.93
C LYS A 185 19.03 29.38 -13.79
N PRO A 186 19.25 28.07 -14.02
CA PRO A 186 19.89 27.21 -13.05
C PRO A 186 21.26 27.77 -12.62
N SER A 187 21.58 27.68 -11.33
CA SER A 187 22.92 28.05 -10.86
C SER A 187 23.99 27.20 -11.53
N THR A 188 24.99 27.85 -12.15
CA THR A 188 26.16 27.18 -12.74
C THR A 188 27.33 27.05 -11.75
N ARG A 189 27.18 27.56 -10.52
CA ARG A 189 28.27 27.65 -9.53
C ARG A 189 28.55 26.33 -8.82
N LEU A 190 27.62 25.39 -8.83
CA LEU A 190 27.75 24.09 -8.17
C LEU A 190 27.98 22.98 -9.20
N VAL A 191 29.16 22.35 -9.12
CA VAL A 191 29.55 21.23 -9.98
C VAL A 191 29.14 19.91 -9.33
N LYS A 192 28.68 18.92 -10.14
CA LYS A 192 28.42 17.55 -9.66
C LYS A 192 29.69 17.04 -8.97
N GLN A 193 29.58 16.66 -7.70
CA GLN A 193 30.77 16.32 -6.89
C GLN A 193 31.45 15.04 -7.33
N ASN A 194 30.64 14.04 -7.68
CA ASN A 194 31.09 12.72 -8.10
C ASN A 194 30.52 12.43 -9.49
N PRO A 195 31.13 12.97 -10.56
CA PRO A 195 30.85 12.57 -11.93
C PRO A 195 31.60 11.26 -12.22
N GLY A 196 30.88 10.21 -12.61
CA GLY A 196 31.41 8.86 -12.87
C GLY A 196 30.33 7.80 -12.63
N ASP A 197 30.59 6.57 -13.09
CA ASP A 197 29.72 5.43 -12.80
C ASP A 197 29.77 5.12 -11.30
N LEU A 198 28.62 4.77 -10.74
CA LEU A 198 28.49 4.58 -9.30
C LEU A 198 29.37 3.42 -8.78
N ALA A 199 29.59 2.41 -9.62
CA ALA A 199 30.49 1.29 -9.34
C ALA A 199 31.93 1.75 -9.07
N ASP A 200 32.41 2.80 -9.75
CA ASP A 200 33.78 3.31 -9.58
C ASP A 200 33.99 4.07 -8.26
N LEU A 201 32.88 4.49 -7.63
CA LEU A 201 32.86 5.22 -6.37
C LEU A 201 32.79 4.31 -5.14
N VAL A 202 32.63 3.00 -5.36
CA VAL A 202 32.45 2.00 -4.32
C VAL A 202 33.62 1.02 -4.34
N SER A 203 34.13 0.62 -3.18
CA SER A 203 35.25 -0.33 -3.09
C SER A 203 34.83 -1.80 -3.26
N ASN A 204 33.56 -2.11 -3.06
CA ASN A 204 32.92 -3.44 -3.11
C ASN A 204 31.65 -3.43 -3.99
N PRO A 205 31.78 -3.22 -5.32
CA PRO A 205 30.63 -3.11 -6.23
C PRO A 205 29.77 -4.39 -6.29
N GLU A 206 30.37 -5.58 -6.17
CA GLU A 206 29.66 -6.86 -6.20
C GLU A 206 28.62 -7.00 -5.07
N GLU A 207 28.97 -6.54 -3.85
CA GLU A 207 28.05 -6.55 -2.71
C GLU A 207 26.89 -5.57 -2.91
N MET A 208 27.18 -4.41 -3.48
CA MET A 208 26.16 -3.42 -3.85
C MET A 208 25.21 -3.98 -4.91
N GLU A 209 25.72 -4.62 -5.96
CA GLU A 209 24.88 -5.25 -7.00
C GLU A 209 24.00 -6.36 -6.41
N ALA A 210 24.56 -7.21 -5.55
CA ALA A 210 23.81 -8.29 -4.88
C ALA A 210 22.73 -7.75 -3.93
N ALA A 211 22.96 -6.61 -3.27
CA ALA A 211 21.95 -5.94 -2.45
C ALA A 211 20.85 -5.31 -3.31
N LEU A 212 21.24 -4.60 -4.38
CA LEU A 212 20.29 -3.99 -5.32
C LEU A 212 19.39 -5.04 -5.97
N ALA A 213 19.93 -6.20 -6.38
CA ALA A 213 19.14 -7.28 -6.95
C ALA A 213 17.99 -7.77 -6.04
N ARG A 214 18.08 -7.54 -4.72
CA ARG A 214 17.03 -7.86 -3.74
C ARG A 214 16.05 -6.71 -3.51
N VAL A 215 16.41 -5.49 -3.89
CA VAL A 215 15.52 -4.34 -3.83
C VAL A 215 14.39 -4.57 -4.84
N ASP A 216 13.15 -4.48 -4.36
CA ASP A 216 11.97 -4.51 -5.21
C ASP A 216 11.89 -3.22 -6.03
N HIS A 217 12.69 -3.15 -7.10
CA HIS A 217 12.86 -1.98 -7.97
C HIS A 217 11.56 -1.50 -8.60
N PHE A 218 10.61 -2.41 -8.77
CA PHE A 218 9.31 -2.12 -9.36
C PHE A 218 8.26 -1.80 -8.31
N ASN A 219 8.60 -1.87 -7.01
CA ASN A 219 7.62 -1.88 -5.94
C ASN A 219 6.50 -2.90 -6.25
N LEU A 220 6.79 -4.06 -6.83
CA LEU A 220 5.77 -5.08 -7.16
C LEU A 220 5.04 -5.59 -5.92
N SER A 221 5.72 -5.61 -4.77
CA SER A 221 5.15 -5.81 -3.43
C SER A 221 4.14 -4.72 -3.03
N ARG A 222 4.16 -3.57 -3.73
CA ARG A 222 3.37 -2.36 -3.47
C ARG A 222 2.65 -1.83 -4.72
N THR A 223 2.51 -2.64 -5.78
CA THR A 223 1.53 -2.37 -6.84
C THR A 223 0.21 -2.03 -6.13
N PRO A 224 -0.41 -0.86 -6.40
CA PRO A 224 -1.62 -0.48 -5.69
C PRO A 224 -2.60 -1.62 -5.84
N ASN A 225 -3.03 -2.21 -4.71
CA ASN A 225 -4.18 -3.08 -4.77
C ASN A 225 -5.36 -2.17 -5.13
N LEU A 226 -5.74 -2.21 -6.41
CA LEU A 226 -6.87 -1.45 -6.94
C LEU A 226 -8.20 -2.03 -6.47
N GLU A 227 -8.18 -3.23 -5.86
CA GLU A 227 -9.34 -3.75 -5.17
C GLU A 227 -9.71 -2.80 -4.00
N PRO A 228 -10.99 -2.38 -3.89
CA PRO A 228 -11.44 -1.54 -2.80
C PRO A 228 -11.14 -2.15 -1.43
N ARG A 229 -10.61 -1.33 -0.51
CA ARG A 229 -10.45 -1.74 0.89
C ARG A 229 -11.80 -2.16 1.48
N ARG A 230 -11.80 -3.29 2.21
CA ARG A 230 -13.01 -3.84 2.83
C ARG A 230 -13.10 -3.38 4.28
N GLY A 231 -14.30 -3.01 4.72
CA GLY A 231 -14.59 -2.76 6.13
C GLY A 231 -14.69 -4.08 6.92
N PRO A 232 -14.94 -4.02 8.23
CA PRO A 232 -14.86 -5.19 9.13
C PRO A 232 -15.96 -6.24 8.94
N GLY A 233 -17.02 -5.96 8.17
CA GLY A 233 -18.04 -6.95 7.85
C GLY A 233 -18.92 -7.43 9.02
N VAL A 234 -18.86 -6.77 10.18
CA VAL A 234 -19.52 -7.18 11.44
C VAL A 234 -21.00 -7.59 11.30
N PRO A 235 -21.86 -6.90 10.51
CA PRO A 235 -23.25 -7.33 10.35
C PRO A 235 -23.43 -8.73 9.77
N GLY A 236 -22.43 -9.23 9.03
CA GLY A 236 -22.42 -10.58 8.47
C GLY A 236 -21.86 -11.65 9.40
N PHE A 237 -21.32 -11.30 10.57
CA PHE A 237 -20.79 -12.29 11.51
C PHE A 237 -21.93 -13.07 12.15
N VAL A 238 -21.66 -14.34 12.44
CA VAL A 238 -22.62 -15.27 13.01
C VAL A 238 -22.01 -15.90 14.26
N ALA A 239 -22.67 -15.82 15.38
CA ALA A 239 -22.22 -16.39 16.64
C ALA A 239 -23.10 -17.57 17.05
N ALA A 240 -22.53 -18.58 17.68
CA ALA A 240 -23.32 -19.59 18.37
C ALA A 240 -24.02 -18.96 19.58
N ARG A 241 -25.30 -19.31 19.79
CA ARG A 241 -26.11 -18.73 20.87
C ARG A 241 -25.57 -19.10 22.26
N ARG A 242 -25.26 -20.39 22.46
CA ARG A 242 -24.81 -20.95 23.76
C ARG A 242 -23.34 -21.34 23.82
N ALA A 243 -22.63 -21.36 22.69
CA ALA A 243 -21.19 -21.64 22.65
C ALA A 243 -20.40 -20.36 22.37
N PRO A 244 -19.18 -20.19 22.93
CA PRO A 244 -18.38 -19.00 22.74
C PRO A 244 -17.61 -19.05 21.41
N VAL A 245 -18.32 -19.32 20.31
CA VAL A 245 -17.75 -19.46 18.96
C VAL A 245 -18.36 -18.42 18.01
N LEU A 246 -17.50 -17.69 17.31
CA LEU A 246 -17.87 -16.64 16.37
C LEU A 246 -17.35 -16.99 14.97
N PHE A 247 -18.24 -17.09 13.99
CA PHE A 247 -17.90 -17.26 12.60
C PHE A 247 -17.89 -15.91 11.87
N MET A 248 -16.79 -15.65 11.17
CA MET A 248 -16.54 -14.45 10.38
C MET A 248 -16.52 -14.84 8.89
N PRO A 249 -17.67 -14.83 8.19
CA PRO A 249 -17.78 -15.44 6.88
C PRO A 249 -17.06 -14.66 5.78
N VAL A 250 -16.22 -15.37 5.03
CA VAL A 250 -15.82 -14.97 3.68
C VAL A 250 -17.00 -15.23 2.74
N ARG A 251 -17.56 -14.17 2.16
CA ARG A 251 -18.67 -14.27 1.18
C ARG A 251 -18.23 -15.11 -0.02
N GLY A 252 -19.11 -15.96 -0.55
CA GLY A 252 -18.76 -16.98 -1.55
C GLY A 252 -18.09 -18.24 -0.97
N GLY A 253 -17.74 -18.25 0.32
CA GLY A 253 -17.32 -19.44 1.05
C GLY A 253 -18.49 -20.34 1.49
N PRO A 254 -18.24 -21.43 2.23
CA PRO A 254 -19.26 -22.39 2.67
C PRO A 254 -20.14 -21.87 3.82
N THR A 255 -20.67 -20.66 3.68
CA THR A 255 -21.34 -19.91 4.75
C THR A 255 -22.53 -20.67 5.32
N ASP A 256 -23.38 -21.24 4.47
CA ASP A 256 -24.58 -21.97 4.92
C ASP A 256 -24.23 -23.28 5.62
N ARG A 257 -23.24 -24.01 5.09
CA ARG A 257 -22.73 -25.25 5.68
C ARG A 257 -22.18 -25.01 7.08
N VAL A 258 -21.35 -23.97 7.23
CA VAL A 258 -20.76 -23.58 8.53
C VAL A 258 -21.80 -23.02 9.48
N THR A 259 -22.78 -22.25 8.98
CA THR A 259 -23.85 -21.68 9.82
C THR A 259 -24.75 -22.77 10.37
N ARG A 260 -25.12 -23.78 9.58
CA ARG A 260 -25.88 -24.95 10.08
C ARG A 260 -25.11 -25.73 11.13
N TRP A 261 -23.81 -25.93 10.93
CA TRP A 261 -22.95 -26.55 11.94
C TRP A 261 -22.87 -25.72 13.23
N LEU A 262 -22.73 -24.40 13.11
CA LEU A 262 -22.68 -23.48 14.25
C LEU A 262 -24.02 -23.43 15.01
N ASP A 263 -25.13 -23.56 14.28
CA ASP A 263 -26.47 -23.69 14.86
C ASP A 263 -26.60 -24.96 15.70
N ALA A 264 -26.14 -26.10 15.17
CA ALA A 264 -26.09 -27.36 15.92
C ALA A 264 -25.18 -27.26 17.16
N LEU A 265 -24.03 -26.60 17.06
CA LEU A 265 -23.11 -26.38 18.18
C LEU A 265 -23.73 -25.51 19.28
N GLY A 266 -24.41 -24.43 18.91
CA GLY A 266 -24.98 -23.46 19.84
C GLY A 266 -26.41 -23.78 20.31
N GLY A 267 -27.10 -24.71 19.64
CA GLY A 267 -28.56 -24.82 19.66
C GLY A 267 -29.23 -23.51 19.28
N GLY A 268 -28.78 -22.92 18.19
CA GLY A 268 -29.17 -21.58 17.73
C GLY A 268 -27.97 -20.73 17.33
N VAL A 269 -28.17 -19.86 16.34
CA VAL A 269 -27.24 -18.78 15.97
C VAL A 269 -27.79 -17.38 16.28
N GLU A 270 -26.87 -16.44 16.47
CA GLU A 270 -27.13 -15.00 16.58
C GLU A 270 -26.36 -14.27 15.45
N GLY A 271 -26.97 -13.28 14.82
CA GLY A 271 -26.38 -12.52 13.72
C GLY A 271 -26.90 -11.09 13.64
N GLY A 272 -26.54 -10.36 12.58
CA GLY A 272 -26.98 -8.96 12.40
C GLY A 272 -26.31 -7.99 13.38
N PHE A 273 -25.09 -8.30 13.82
CA PHE A 273 -24.41 -7.50 14.82
C PHE A 273 -24.06 -6.09 14.32
N THR A 274 -24.16 -5.13 15.23
CA THR A 274 -23.38 -3.89 15.17
C THR A 274 -22.03 -4.09 15.88
N GLN A 275 -21.06 -3.19 15.67
CA GLN A 275 -19.80 -3.23 16.43
C GLN A 275 -20.02 -3.16 17.94
N LYS A 276 -21.06 -2.44 18.40
CA LYS A 276 -21.38 -2.34 19.83
C LYS A 276 -21.88 -3.67 20.36
N THR A 277 -22.91 -4.23 19.74
CA THR A 277 -23.53 -5.49 20.18
C THR A 277 -22.56 -6.67 20.10
N LEU A 278 -21.64 -6.68 19.13
CA LEU A 278 -20.59 -7.71 19.07
C LEU A 278 -19.58 -7.58 20.22
N ARG A 279 -19.15 -6.35 20.58
CA ARG A 279 -18.30 -6.15 21.77
C ARG A 279 -19.01 -6.60 23.05
N ASP A 280 -20.32 -6.35 23.16
CA ASP A 280 -21.11 -6.79 24.30
C ASP A 280 -21.19 -8.33 24.35
N TRP A 281 -21.39 -8.99 23.20
CA TRP A 281 -21.34 -10.46 23.08
C TRP A 281 -19.98 -11.03 23.50
N MET A 282 -18.87 -10.41 23.06
CA MET A 282 -17.50 -10.82 23.40
C MET A 282 -17.21 -10.66 24.90
N ARG A 283 -17.63 -9.56 25.53
CA ARG A 283 -17.45 -9.33 26.97
C ARG A 283 -18.24 -10.32 27.83
N ALA A 284 -19.43 -10.70 27.38
CA ALA A 284 -20.25 -11.70 28.06
C ALA A 284 -19.68 -13.12 27.95
N ARG A 285 -18.73 -13.36 27.03
CA ARG A 285 -18.13 -14.68 26.75
C ARG A 285 -16.59 -14.59 26.73
N PRO A 286 -15.93 -14.42 27.88
CA PRO A 286 -14.48 -14.53 27.97
C PRO A 286 -13.98 -15.87 27.43
N GLY A 287 -12.88 -15.87 26.68
CA GLY A 287 -12.37 -17.08 26.02
C GLY A 287 -13.09 -17.46 24.72
N HIS A 288 -13.96 -16.59 24.18
CA HIS A 288 -14.54 -16.81 22.87
C HIS A 288 -13.48 -16.96 21.78
N ARG A 289 -13.84 -17.72 20.74
CA ARG A 289 -12.97 -17.98 19.59
C ARG A 289 -13.66 -17.57 18.30
N GLY A 290 -13.05 -16.63 17.59
CA GLY A 290 -13.40 -16.22 16.24
C GLY A 290 -12.69 -17.08 15.21
N PHE A 291 -13.39 -17.47 14.14
CA PHE A 291 -12.77 -18.16 13.02
C PHE A 291 -13.37 -17.75 11.68
N THR A 292 -12.63 -18.00 10.61
CA THR A 292 -13.09 -17.89 9.23
C THR A 292 -12.73 -19.16 8.46
N VAL A 293 -13.37 -19.38 7.31
CA VAL A 293 -13.08 -20.49 6.39
C VAL A 293 -12.63 -19.92 5.04
N LEU A 294 -11.52 -20.41 4.54
CA LEU A 294 -11.01 -20.14 3.20
C LEU A 294 -11.36 -21.30 2.27
N SER A 295 -11.77 -20.97 1.06
CA SER A 295 -12.05 -21.91 -0.03
C SER A 295 -10.94 -21.84 -1.07
N HIS A 296 -10.70 -22.91 -1.82
CA HIS A 296 -9.86 -22.81 -3.01
C HIS A 296 -10.41 -21.72 -3.95
N PRO A 297 -9.57 -20.83 -4.54
CA PRO A 297 -10.07 -19.71 -5.34
C PRO A 297 -10.98 -20.13 -6.50
N VAL A 298 -10.68 -21.23 -7.19
CA VAL A 298 -11.52 -21.79 -8.27
C VAL A 298 -12.89 -22.22 -7.74
N VAL A 299 -12.92 -22.98 -6.63
CA VAL A 299 -14.17 -23.47 -6.01
C VAL A 299 -15.05 -22.31 -5.59
N ARG A 300 -14.45 -21.28 -4.97
CA ARG A 300 -15.17 -20.09 -4.56
C ARG A 300 -15.72 -19.31 -5.74
N ALA A 301 -14.90 -19.08 -6.78
CA ALA A 301 -15.34 -18.39 -7.99
C ALA A 301 -16.49 -19.14 -8.67
N HIS A 302 -16.39 -20.47 -8.75
CA HIS A 302 -17.41 -21.34 -9.32
C HIS A 302 -18.72 -21.29 -8.52
N ARG A 303 -18.65 -21.33 -7.19
CA ARG A 303 -19.85 -21.21 -6.33
C ARG A 303 -20.57 -19.89 -6.58
N VAL A 304 -19.83 -18.78 -6.63
CA VAL A 304 -20.39 -17.46 -6.92
C VAL A 304 -20.96 -17.39 -8.35
N PHE A 305 -20.30 -18.03 -9.31
CA PHE A 305 -20.80 -18.15 -10.68
C PHE A 305 -22.14 -18.91 -10.75
N GLU A 306 -22.24 -20.06 -10.08
CA GLU A 306 -23.49 -20.85 -10.03
C GLU A 306 -24.63 -20.09 -9.35
N ASP A 307 -24.35 -19.47 -8.19
CA ASP A 307 -25.33 -18.62 -7.49
C ASP A 307 -25.80 -17.47 -8.39
N PHE A 308 -24.88 -16.85 -9.11
CA PHE A 308 -25.14 -15.78 -10.04
C PHE A 308 -25.99 -16.24 -11.24
N MET A 309 -25.68 -17.41 -11.81
CA MET A 309 -26.42 -18.00 -12.92
C MET A 309 -27.86 -18.35 -12.51
N ALA A 310 -28.04 -18.93 -11.32
CA ALA A 310 -29.34 -19.33 -10.80
C ALA A 310 -30.22 -18.15 -10.32
N ASN A 311 -29.62 -17.00 -10.00
CA ASN A 311 -30.35 -15.87 -9.43
C ASN A 311 -31.10 -15.06 -10.52
N ALA A 312 -32.43 -15.14 -10.55
CA ALA A 312 -33.27 -14.39 -11.49
C ALA A 312 -33.09 -12.86 -11.38
N ALA A 313 -32.82 -12.33 -10.18
CA ALA A 313 -32.58 -10.90 -9.96
C ALA A 313 -31.25 -10.39 -10.55
N ALA A 314 -30.36 -11.29 -10.97
CA ALA A 314 -29.08 -10.96 -11.58
C ALA A 314 -29.15 -10.75 -13.11
N ALA A 315 -30.36 -10.62 -13.68
CA ALA A 315 -30.58 -10.55 -15.13
C ALA A 315 -29.85 -9.36 -15.80
N GLU A 316 -29.94 -8.16 -15.22
CA GLU A 316 -29.28 -6.96 -15.75
C GLU A 316 -27.75 -7.09 -15.78
N PHE A 317 -27.18 -7.78 -14.79
CA PHE A 317 -25.74 -8.02 -14.73
C PHE A 317 -25.31 -9.13 -15.71
N ARG A 318 -26.15 -10.14 -15.95
CA ARG A 318 -25.92 -11.11 -17.04
C ARG A 318 -25.89 -10.39 -18.39
N ASP A 319 -26.82 -9.47 -18.62
CA ASP A 319 -26.87 -8.66 -19.84
C ASP A 319 -25.67 -7.70 -19.95
N TYR A 320 -25.14 -7.21 -18.83
CA TYR A 320 -23.87 -6.48 -18.80
C TYR A 320 -22.70 -7.38 -19.20
N LEU A 321 -22.56 -8.57 -18.60
CA LEU A 321 -21.50 -9.52 -18.93
C LEU A 321 -21.55 -9.94 -20.41
N LYS A 322 -22.76 -10.14 -20.95
CA LYS A 322 -22.98 -10.42 -22.37
C LYS A 322 -22.49 -9.27 -23.27
N ARG A 323 -22.81 -8.02 -22.93
CA ARG A 323 -22.43 -6.84 -23.73
C ARG A 323 -20.96 -6.43 -23.59
N ALA A 324 -20.43 -6.45 -22.37
CA ALA A 324 -19.09 -5.94 -22.06
C ALA A 324 -17.99 -6.98 -22.30
N HIS A 325 -18.33 -8.28 -22.19
CA HIS A 325 -17.36 -9.37 -22.31
C HIS A 325 -17.73 -10.41 -23.39
N GLY A 326 -18.78 -10.15 -24.19
CA GLY A 326 -19.17 -11.00 -25.32
C GLY A 326 -19.71 -12.38 -24.93
N LEU A 327 -20.15 -12.56 -23.68
CA LEU A 327 -20.53 -13.87 -23.14
C LEU A 327 -21.96 -14.24 -23.51
N ASP A 328 -22.13 -15.39 -24.19
CA ASP A 328 -23.45 -15.92 -24.46
C ASP A 328 -24.00 -16.67 -23.23
N LEU A 329 -24.38 -15.89 -22.21
CA LEU A 329 -24.97 -16.42 -20.98
C LEU A 329 -26.41 -16.87 -21.24
N PRO A 330 -26.77 -18.13 -20.93
CA PRO A 330 -28.14 -18.63 -21.09
C PRO A 330 -29.13 -17.92 -20.18
N ARG A 331 -30.41 -17.96 -20.55
CA ARG A 331 -31.47 -17.38 -19.71
C ARG A 331 -31.61 -18.17 -18.39
N PRO A 332 -32.04 -17.53 -17.29
CA PRO A 332 -32.04 -18.14 -15.95
C PRO A 332 -32.87 -19.43 -15.83
N ASP A 333 -33.95 -19.50 -16.59
CA ASP A 333 -34.87 -20.63 -16.73
C ASP A 333 -34.27 -21.83 -17.51
N SER A 334 -33.12 -21.64 -18.14
CA SER A 334 -32.42 -22.65 -18.96
C SER A 334 -31.07 -23.11 -18.38
N VAL A 335 -30.68 -22.63 -17.19
CA VAL A 335 -29.36 -22.87 -16.58
C VAL A 335 -29.06 -24.36 -16.34
N GLY A 336 -30.08 -25.15 -16.01
CA GLY A 336 -29.94 -26.60 -15.80
C GLY A 336 -29.79 -27.43 -17.08
N ARG A 337 -29.91 -26.83 -18.27
CA ARG A 337 -29.90 -27.52 -19.59
C ARG A 337 -28.79 -27.06 -20.52
N ILE A 338 -27.84 -26.28 -20.00
CA ILE A 338 -26.72 -25.75 -20.77
C ILE A 338 -25.73 -26.90 -21.04
N ALA A 339 -25.20 -26.98 -22.26
CA ALA A 339 -24.13 -27.91 -22.58
C ALA A 339 -22.84 -27.58 -21.80
N VAL A 340 -22.02 -28.60 -21.51
CA VAL A 340 -20.84 -28.48 -20.63
C VAL A 340 -19.82 -27.48 -21.18
N ASP A 341 -19.61 -27.47 -22.49
CA ASP A 341 -18.76 -26.53 -23.22
C ASP A 341 -19.24 -25.08 -23.07
N VAL A 342 -20.54 -24.83 -23.23
CA VAL A 342 -21.12 -23.49 -23.05
C VAL A 342 -21.01 -23.02 -21.60
N ARG A 343 -21.18 -23.92 -20.63
CA ARG A 343 -20.99 -23.60 -19.20
C ARG A 343 -19.52 -23.25 -18.91
N ARG A 344 -18.58 -24.01 -19.48
CA ARG A 344 -17.14 -23.76 -19.35
C ARG A 344 -16.76 -22.38 -19.89
N ASP A 345 -17.21 -22.04 -21.09
CA ASP A 345 -16.89 -20.75 -21.71
C ASP A 345 -17.50 -19.56 -20.93
N ALA A 346 -18.73 -19.74 -20.43
CA ALA A 346 -19.36 -18.78 -19.53
C ALA A 346 -18.55 -18.57 -18.24
N PHE A 347 -18.01 -19.65 -17.66
CA PHE A 347 -17.19 -19.56 -16.45
C PHE A 347 -15.83 -18.89 -16.71
N LEU A 348 -15.15 -19.19 -17.84
CA LEU A 348 -13.92 -18.50 -18.24
C LEU A 348 -14.15 -17.00 -18.42
N GLY A 349 -15.25 -16.63 -19.07
CA GLY A 349 -15.68 -15.24 -19.19
C GLY A 349 -15.93 -14.56 -17.86
N PHE A 350 -16.57 -15.27 -16.93
CA PHE A 350 -16.78 -14.79 -15.58
C PHE A 350 -15.44 -14.53 -14.87
N LEU A 351 -14.47 -15.44 -14.94
CA LEU A 351 -13.13 -15.25 -14.38
C LEU A 351 -12.40 -14.05 -15.01
N ALA A 352 -12.53 -13.84 -16.32
CA ALA A 352 -11.99 -12.66 -16.99
C ALA A 352 -12.63 -11.37 -16.48
N PHE A 353 -13.95 -11.36 -16.26
CA PHE A 353 -14.65 -10.26 -15.62
C PHE A 353 -14.16 -10.03 -14.19
N LEU A 354 -13.99 -11.08 -13.37
CA LEU A 354 -13.50 -10.96 -12.00
C LEU A 354 -12.12 -10.30 -11.97
N ARG A 355 -11.22 -10.72 -12.86
CA ARG A 355 -9.91 -10.08 -13.03
C ARG A 355 -10.03 -8.60 -13.36
N ALA A 356 -10.88 -8.22 -14.31
CA ALA A 356 -11.10 -6.81 -14.66
C ALA A 356 -11.70 -6.02 -13.49
N SER A 357 -12.68 -6.60 -12.78
CA SER A 357 -13.36 -6.01 -11.63
C SER A 357 -12.39 -5.73 -10.48
N LEU A 358 -11.59 -6.73 -10.10
CA LEU A 358 -10.64 -6.63 -9.00
C LEU A 358 -9.45 -5.69 -9.31
N ASN A 359 -9.12 -5.51 -10.60
CA ASN A 359 -8.12 -4.55 -11.06
C ASN A 359 -8.68 -3.14 -11.31
N GLY A 360 -9.94 -2.86 -10.95
CA GLY A 360 -10.55 -1.54 -11.13
C GLY A 360 -10.82 -1.16 -12.59
N GLN A 361 -10.83 -2.14 -13.50
CA GLN A 361 -11.08 -1.97 -14.93
C GLN A 361 -12.55 -2.23 -15.32
N ALA A 362 -13.41 -2.62 -14.37
CA ALA A 362 -14.85 -2.73 -14.58
C ALA A 362 -15.59 -1.51 -14.02
N SER A 363 -16.67 -1.10 -14.69
CA SER A 363 -17.55 -0.01 -14.23
C SER A 363 -18.43 -0.39 -13.03
N ILE A 364 -18.38 -1.65 -12.60
CA ILE A 364 -19.15 -2.18 -11.47
C ILE A 364 -18.28 -2.30 -10.23
N ARG A 365 -18.78 -1.77 -9.11
CA ARG A 365 -18.12 -1.89 -7.80
C ARG A 365 -17.95 -3.38 -7.45
N PRO A 366 -16.73 -3.83 -7.08
CA PRO A 366 -16.51 -5.22 -6.70
C PRO A 366 -17.37 -5.65 -5.50
N ASP A 367 -18.24 -6.63 -5.70
CA ASP A 367 -19.08 -7.21 -4.66
C ASP A 367 -18.24 -8.07 -3.69
N PRO A 368 -18.53 -8.08 -2.37
CA PRO A 368 -17.88 -8.98 -1.42
C PRO A 368 -17.89 -10.46 -1.82
N ALA A 369 -18.91 -10.94 -2.54
CA ALA A 369 -19.03 -12.33 -2.98
C ALA A 369 -17.86 -12.78 -3.85
N TRP A 370 -17.29 -11.89 -4.67
CA TRP A 370 -16.15 -12.19 -5.53
C TRP A 370 -14.88 -11.38 -5.22
N ALA A 371 -14.88 -10.64 -4.11
CA ALA A 371 -13.68 -10.01 -3.55
C ALA A 371 -12.57 -11.03 -3.30
N SER A 372 -11.31 -10.60 -3.22
CA SER A 372 -10.25 -11.50 -2.76
C SER A 372 -10.46 -11.88 -1.29
N GLN A 373 -10.22 -13.15 -0.95
CA GLN A 373 -10.33 -13.64 0.41
C GLN A 373 -9.32 -12.92 1.31
N SER A 374 -8.13 -12.61 0.79
CA SER A 374 -7.11 -11.84 1.48
C SER A 374 -7.56 -10.42 1.82
N ALA A 375 -8.33 -9.74 0.94
CA ALA A 375 -8.91 -8.44 1.25
C ALA A 375 -10.04 -8.51 2.29
N LEU A 376 -10.86 -9.57 2.26
CA LEU A 376 -11.91 -9.78 3.26
C LEU A 376 -11.33 -10.06 4.66
N VAL A 377 -10.35 -10.97 4.75
CA VAL A 377 -9.66 -11.28 6.01
C VAL A 377 -8.93 -10.05 6.56
N ALA A 378 -8.25 -9.28 5.70
CA ALA A 378 -7.65 -8.01 6.12
C ALA A 378 -8.70 -6.98 6.57
N GLY A 379 -9.92 -7.02 6.03
CA GLY A 379 -11.02 -6.16 6.46
C GLY A 379 -11.43 -6.46 7.91
N PHE A 380 -11.52 -7.74 8.28
CA PHE A 380 -11.91 -8.18 9.62
C PHE A 380 -11.06 -7.55 10.73
N THR A 381 -9.74 -7.43 10.50
CA THR A 381 -8.76 -6.94 11.50
C THR A 381 -9.00 -5.49 11.92
N GLN A 382 -9.78 -4.72 11.17
CA GLN A 382 -10.22 -3.38 11.59
C GLN A 382 -11.15 -3.41 12.82
N PHE A 383 -11.77 -4.55 13.12
CA PHE A 383 -12.53 -4.78 14.34
C PHE A 383 -11.85 -5.81 15.25
N ALA A 384 -11.62 -7.02 14.74
CA ALA A 384 -10.93 -8.10 15.43
C ALA A 384 -10.39 -9.12 14.41
N PRO A 385 -9.17 -9.64 14.57
CA PRO A 385 -8.70 -10.75 13.75
C PRO A 385 -9.44 -12.05 14.12
N PRO A 386 -9.64 -13.00 13.19
CA PRO A 386 -10.02 -14.35 13.55
C PRO A 386 -8.88 -15.03 14.32
N ASP A 387 -9.20 -15.79 15.37
CA ASP A 387 -8.24 -16.63 16.09
C ASP A 387 -7.78 -17.84 15.26
N LEU A 388 -8.60 -18.24 14.29
CA LEU A 388 -8.37 -19.40 13.43
C LEU A 388 -8.80 -19.12 11.99
N ILE A 389 -7.94 -19.46 11.04
CA ILE A 389 -8.25 -19.43 9.61
C ILE A 389 -8.25 -20.87 9.12
N ALA A 390 -9.45 -21.43 8.94
CA ALA A 390 -9.65 -22.80 8.50
C ALA A 390 -9.62 -22.91 6.97
N ARG A 391 -9.30 -24.11 6.47
CA ARG A 391 -9.43 -24.48 5.06
C ARG A 391 -10.70 -25.29 4.86
N GLU A 392 -11.39 -25.08 3.75
CA GLU A 392 -12.62 -25.80 3.43
C GLU A 392 -12.37 -27.30 3.24
N GLU A 393 -11.24 -27.67 2.65
CA GLU A 393 -10.83 -29.06 2.40
C GLU A 393 -10.59 -29.86 3.69
N THR A 394 -10.04 -29.23 4.73
CA THR A 394 -9.76 -29.85 6.04
C THR A 394 -10.65 -29.29 7.16
N LEU A 395 -11.84 -28.83 6.78
CA LEU A 395 -12.72 -28.08 7.67
C LEU A 395 -13.16 -28.92 8.87
N ALA A 396 -13.50 -30.20 8.67
CA ALA A 396 -13.95 -31.08 9.74
C ALA A 396 -12.91 -31.19 10.87
N ASP A 397 -11.66 -31.48 10.52
CA ASP A 397 -10.55 -31.61 11.47
C ASP A 397 -10.28 -30.30 12.20
N THR A 398 -10.27 -29.19 11.45
CA THR A 398 -10.01 -27.86 12.00
C THR A 398 -11.09 -27.43 12.98
N LEU A 399 -12.36 -27.70 12.67
CA LEU A 399 -13.49 -27.42 13.56
C LEU A 399 -13.48 -28.34 14.79
N ALA A 400 -13.12 -29.62 14.63
CA ALA A 400 -12.97 -30.54 15.75
C ALA A 400 -11.90 -30.06 16.75
N GLN A 401 -10.77 -29.56 16.26
CA GLN A 401 -9.73 -28.95 17.12
C GLN A 401 -10.22 -27.68 17.83
N LEU A 402 -10.93 -26.81 17.11
CA LEU A 402 -11.50 -25.58 17.66
C LEU A 402 -12.45 -25.88 18.83
N VAL A 403 -13.44 -26.76 18.62
CA VAL A 403 -14.42 -27.10 19.66
C VAL A 403 -13.79 -27.92 20.80
N GLY A 404 -12.83 -28.80 20.50
CA GLY A 404 -12.08 -29.54 21.50
C GLY A 404 -11.29 -28.61 22.43
N SER A 405 -10.70 -27.54 21.89
CA SER A 405 -10.00 -26.52 22.71
C SER A 405 -10.92 -25.75 23.67
N LEU A 406 -12.24 -25.79 23.43
CA LEU A 406 -13.28 -25.20 24.27
C LEU A 406 -13.98 -26.23 25.18
N GLY A 407 -13.55 -27.50 25.14
CA GLY A 407 -14.20 -28.59 25.88
C GLY A 407 -15.61 -28.93 25.38
N LEU A 408 -15.91 -28.60 24.12
CA LEU A 408 -17.21 -28.85 23.49
C LEU A 408 -17.17 -30.11 22.61
N ALA A 409 -18.30 -30.81 22.53
CA ALA A 409 -18.47 -31.92 21.59
C ALA A 409 -18.65 -31.38 20.17
N MET A 410 -18.01 -32.02 19.18
CA MET A 410 -18.14 -31.69 17.76
C MET A 410 -19.48 -32.20 17.22
N PRO A 411 -20.38 -31.31 16.75
CA PRO A 411 -21.57 -31.73 16.02
C PRO A 411 -21.20 -32.23 14.62
N ASP A 412 -22.11 -33.00 14.02
CA ASP A 412 -21.96 -33.45 12.64
C ASP A 412 -21.84 -32.25 11.69
N LEU A 413 -20.78 -32.25 10.90
CA LEU A 413 -20.61 -31.31 9.80
C LEU A 413 -21.19 -31.97 8.54
N ALA A 414 -22.18 -31.32 7.93
CA ALA A 414 -22.74 -31.79 6.65
C ALA A 414 -21.61 -32.04 5.63
N PRO A 415 -21.72 -33.06 4.77
CA PRO A 415 -20.71 -33.31 3.74
C PRO A 415 -20.57 -32.10 2.81
N ASP A 416 -19.42 -31.97 2.17
CA ASP A 416 -19.24 -30.92 1.18
C ASP A 416 -20.20 -31.14 0.00
N ALA A 417 -20.69 -30.05 -0.59
CA ALA A 417 -21.50 -30.17 -1.78
C ALA A 417 -20.62 -30.76 -2.90
N PRO A 418 -21.11 -31.74 -3.68
CA PRO A 418 -20.30 -32.31 -4.76
C PRO A 418 -19.83 -31.22 -5.72
N GLN A 419 -18.52 -31.10 -5.89
CA GLN A 419 -17.90 -30.17 -6.83
C GLN A 419 -17.91 -30.72 -8.27
N ALA A 420 -18.86 -31.63 -8.58
CA ALA A 420 -18.94 -32.36 -9.84
C ALA A 420 -19.12 -31.42 -11.04
N ALA A 421 -19.96 -30.39 -10.91
CA ALA A 421 -20.14 -29.40 -11.97
C ALA A 421 -18.85 -28.62 -12.28
N LEU A 422 -18.01 -28.35 -11.27
CA LEU A 422 -16.70 -27.74 -11.48
C LEU A 422 -15.74 -28.76 -12.11
N ALA A 423 -15.74 -30.01 -11.64
CA ALA A 423 -14.88 -31.07 -12.18
C ALA A 423 -15.12 -31.33 -13.67
N GLU A 424 -16.37 -31.18 -14.15
CA GLU A 424 -16.73 -31.33 -15.57
C GLU A 424 -16.14 -30.24 -16.48
N ILE A 425 -15.92 -29.03 -15.96
CA ILE A 425 -15.44 -27.88 -16.73
C ILE A 425 -13.99 -27.49 -16.43
N TYR A 426 -13.38 -28.10 -15.42
CA TYR A 426 -12.06 -27.73 -14.94
C TYR A 426 -10.94 -28.28 -15.83
N ASP A 427 -10.03 -27.39 -16.22
CA ASP A 427 -8.81 -27.72 -16.94
C ASP A 427 -7.71 -26.67 -16.68
N GLU A 428 -6.59 -26.80 -17.40
CA GLU A 428 -5.45 -25.86 -17.34
C GLU A 428 -5.85 -24.40 -17.62
N GLU A 429 -6.81 -24.17 -18.53
CA GLU A 429 -7.21 -22.83 -18.91
C GLU A 429 -8.03 -22.18 -17.79
N VAL A 430 -8.95 -22.93 -17.18
CA VAL A 430 -9.72 -22.50 -16.01
C VAL A 430 -8.80 -22.19 -14.83
N GLU A 431 -7.85 -23.07 -14.51
CA GLU A 431 -6.91 -22.86 -13.42
C GLU A 431 -6.05 -21.59 -13.67
N LYS A 432 -5.54 -21.43 -14.89
CA LYS A 432 -4.78 -20.24 -15.28
C LYS A 432 -5.61 -18.95 -15.17
N ALA A 433 -6.87 -18.98 -15.61
CA ALA A 433 -7.77 -17.84 -15.52
C ALA A 433 -8.10 -17.47 -14.07
N ALA A 434 -8.37 -18.46 -13.21
CA ALA A 434 -8.63 -18.25 -11.79
C ALA A 434 -7.40 -17.68 -11.07
N ARG A 435 -6.20 -18.19 -11.38
CA ARG A 435 -4.94 -17.66 -10.84
C ARG A 435 -4.68 -16.22 -11.27
N ALA A 436 -5.07 -15.86 -12.49
CA ALA A 436 -4.97 -14.48 -12.98
C ALA A 436 -6.02 -13.55 -12.34
N ALA A 437 -7.18 -14.06 -11.93
CA ALA A 437 -8.20 -13.30 -11.22
C ALA A 437 -7.87 -13.12 -9.73
N TYR A 438 -7.31 -14.14 -9.08
CA TYR A 438 -7.03 -14.16 -7.63
C TYR A 438 -5.55 -14.36 -7.27
N PRO A 439 -4.58 -13.70 -7.93
CA PRO A 439 -3.15 -14.01 -7.75
C PRO A 439 -2.70 -13.88 -6.29
N ARG A 440 -3.30 -12.93 -5.55
CA ARG A 440 -2.99 -12.68 -4.15
C ARG A 440 -3.48 -13.79 -3.22
N ASP A 441 -4.66 -14.36 -3.47
CA ASP A 441 -5.16 -15.44 -2.62
C ASP A 441 -4.32 -16.71 -2.81
N TYR A 442 -3.93 -17.02 -4.06
CA TYR A 442 -2.99 -18.10 -4.36
C TYR A 442 -1.65 -17.91 -3.64
N LEU A 443 -1.09 -16.70 -3.69
CA LEU A 443 0.20 -16.40 -3.08
C LEU A 443 0.13 -16.39 -1.55
N VAL A 444 -0.75 -15.56 -0.98
CA VAL A 444 -0.81 -15.30 0.47
C VAL A 444 -1.25 -16.52 1.25
N PHE A 445 -2.18 -17.31 0.69
CA PHE A 445 -2.67 -18.52 1.33
C PHE A 445 -2.05 -19.79 0.74
N GLY A 446 -1.05 -19.69 -0.14
CA GLY A 446 -0.31 -20.84 -0.66
C GLY A 446 -1.18 -21.89 -1.36
N PHE A 447 -2.26 -21.48 -2.06
CA PHE A 447 -3.04 -22.43 -2.85
C PHE A 447 -2.22 -22.94 -4.04
N GLY A 448 -2.18 -24.27 -4.20
CA GLY A 448 -1.70 -24.97 -5.39
C GLY A 448 -2.78 -25.06 -6.46
N ARG A 449 -2.67 -26.03 -7.36
CA ARG A 449 -3.72 -26.32 -8.36
C ARG A 449 -4.89 -27.01 -7.67
N TRP A 450 -6.13 -26.73 -8.10
CA TRP A 450 -7.29 -27.37 -7.50
C TRP A 450 -7.27 -28.90 -7.69
N GLY A 451 -6.92 -29.36 -8.89
CA GLY A 451 -6.86 -30.79 -9.23
C GLY A 451 -5.87 -31.60 -8.39
N ASP A 452 -4.83 -30.96 -7.83
CA ASP A 452 -3.84 -31.62 -6.97
C ASP A 452 -4.29 -31.68 -5.49
N GLN A 453 -5.35 -30.94 -5.13
CA GLN A 453 -5.93 -30.87 -3.78
C GLN A 453 -7.27 -31.63 -3.68
N ALA A 454 -7.89 -31.94 -4.82
CA ALA A 454 -9.14 -32.69 -4.92
C ALA A 454 -8.94 -34.22 -4.99
N ALA A 455 -7.68 -34.67 -5.01
CA ALA A 455 -7.25 -36.07 -4.90
C ALA A 455 -6.69 -36.32 -3.49
#